data_AF-U3A5U8-F1
#
_entry.id   AF-U3A5U8-F1
#
_cell.length_a   1.000
_cell.length_b   1.000
_cell.length_c   1.000
_cell.angle_alpha   90.00
_cell.angle_beta   90.00
_cell.angle_gamma   90.00
#
_symmetry.space_group_name_H-M   'P 1'
#
loop_
_entity.id
_entity.type
_entity.pdbx_description
1 polymer ?
#
loop_
_entity_poly.entity_id
_entity_poly.type
_entity_poly.pdbx_seq_one_letter_code
_entity_poly.pdbx_strand_id
1 'polypeptide(L)'
;MDGLSRDLGLDWADLRPFDPLRVWLPGEGWAEAQLTVTYSRQGPVHFELIEMVPGCAYEPLLAVSRAHLGVWVDDVGAEVEALLAQGWRLILAGASPEHRYGQMAYLVRDNGPVVELVGEPLRPMIESWIGGVA
;
A
#
# COMPACT_ATOMS: atom_id res chain seq x y z
N MET A 1 14.39 -9.42 -7.89
CA MET A 1 13.59 -9.03 -9.06
C MET A 1 13.81 -10.00 -10.23
N ASP A 2 15.05 -10.39 -10.56
CA ASP A 2 15.40 -11.25 -11.71
C ASP A 2 14.65 -12.57 -11.83
N GLY A 3 14.34 -13.24 -10.71
CA GLY A 3 13.53 -14.46 -10.72
C GLY A 3 12.10 -14.19 -11.20
N LEU A 4 11.44 -13.22 -10.56
CA LEU A 4 10.07 -12.81 -10.92
C LEU A 4 9.97 -12.28 -12.35
N SER A 5 10.95 -11.51 -12.82
CA SER A 5 11.00 -11.06 -14.22
C SER A 5 11.00 -12.22 -15.20
N ARG A 6 11.84 -13.21 -14.96
CA ARG A 6 11.98 -14.38 -15.84
C ARG A 6 10.75 -15.29 -15.78
N ASP A 7 10.27 -15.57 -14.58
CA ASP A 7 9.26 -16.60 -14.35
C ASP A 7 7.85 -16.09 -14.68
N LEU A 8 7.60 -14.78 -14.51
CA LEU A 8 6.30 -14.15 -14.77
C LEU A 8 6.30 -13.25 -16.02
N GLY A 9 7.44 -13.09 -16.69
CA GLY A 9 7.55 -12.23 -17.88
C GLY A 9 7.33 -10.75 -17.56
N LEU A 10 7.84 -10.29 -16.42
CA LEU A 10 7.61 -8.93 -15.93
C LEU A 10 8.82 -8.01 -16.15
N ASP A 11 8.53 -6.81 -16.59
CA ASP A 11 9.45 -5.67 -16.57
C ASP A 11 9.07 -4.76 -15.41
N TRP A 12 10.05 -4.08 -14.81
CA TRP A 12 9.85 -3.24 -13.63
C TRP A 12 10.01 -1.76 -13.97
N ALA A 13 9.22 -0.91 -13.33
CA ALA A 13 9.43 0.53 -13.34
C ALA A 13 10.63 0.92 -12.47
N ASP A 14 11.05 2.19 -12.55
CA ASP A 14 12.14 2.70 -11.72
C ASP A 14 11.87 2.47 -10.23
N LEU A 15 12.90 2.17 -9.46
CA LEU A 15 12.80 2.11 -8.01
C LEU A 15 12.56 3.52 -7.46
N ARG A 16 11.61 3.67 -6.54
CA ARG A 16 11.44 4.92 -5.80
C ARG A 16 11.63 4.70 -4.29
N PRO A 17 12.55 5.45 -3.67
CA PRO A 17 12.67 5.48 -2.22
C PRO A 17 11.61 6.40 -1.61
N PHE A 18 11.06 5.98 -0.47
CA PHE A 18 10.29 6.79 0.45
C PHE A 18 11.01 6.80 1.79
N ASP A 19 11.66 7.91 2.11
CA ASP A 19 12.45 8.08 3.32
C ASP A 19 12.30 9.53 3.85
N PRO A 20 11.45 9.80 4.86
CA PRO A 20 10.48 8.87 5.46
C PRO A 20 9.15 8.84 4.71
N LEU A 21 8.49 7.68 4.71
CA LEU A 21 7.05 7.57 4.56
C LEU A 21 6.40 7.73 5.94
N ARG A 22 5.56 8.75 6.12
CA ARG A 22 4.79 8.94 7.36
C ARG A 22 3.46 8.20 7.27
N VAL A 23 3.14 7.44 8.31
CA VAL A 23 1.88 6.69 8.44
C VAL A 23 1.32 6.82 9.84
N TRP A 24 0.03 6.52 9.97
CA TRP A 24 -0.69 6.50 11.23
C TRP A 24 -1.05 5.07 11.62
N LEU A 25 -0.73 4.72 12.87
CA LEU A 25 -0.97 3.41 13.48
C LEU A 25 -2.09 3.53 14.53
N PRO A 26 -3.16 2.71 14.45
CA PRO A 26 -4.19 2.65 15.48
C PRO A 26 -3.59 2.36 16.86
N GLY A 27 -3.87 3.21 17.84
CA GLY A 27 -3.40 3.07 19.22
C GLY A 27 -1.99 3.59 19.50
N GLU A 28 -1.18 3.84 18.47
CA GLU A 28 0.20 4.34 18.60
C GLU A 28 0.37 5.78 18.07
N GLY A 29 -0.39 6.17 17.04
CA GLY A 29 -0.31 7.48 16.43
C GLY A 29 0.62 7.54 15.22
N TRP A 30 1.29 8.67 15.01
CA TRP A 30 2.18 8.86 13.86
C TRP A 30 3.48 8.08 14.02
N ALA A 31 3.86 7.38 12.96
CA ALA A 31 5.11 6.64 12.84
C ALA A 31 5.70 6.82 11.44
N GLU A 32 6.95 6.37 11.25
CA GLU A 32 7.69 6.52 10.01
C GLU A 32 8.22 5.18 9.50
N ALA A 33 8.35 5.07 8.18
CA ALA A 33 8.99 3.94 7.53
C ALA A 33 9.95 4.38 6.42
N GLN A 34 10.97 3.57 6.17
CA GLN A 34 11.79 3.66 4.97
C GLN A 34 11.46 2.52 4.03
N LEU A 35 10.99 2.87 2.84
CA LEU A 35 10.59 1.91 1.80
C LEU A 35 11.36 2.18 0.51
N THR A 36 11.68 1.13 -0.24
CA THR A 36 11.95 1.24 -1.68
C THR A 36 10.91 0.44 -2.42
N VAL A 37 10.23 1.08 -3.37
CA VAL A 37 9.08 0.47 -4.07
C VAL A 37 9.32 0.46 -5.58
N THR A 38 8.75 -0.52 -6.28
CA THR A 38 8.61 -0.55 -7.74
C THR A 38 7.34 -1.31 -8.12
N TYR A 39 6.87 -1.07 -9.34
CA TYR A 39 5.73 -1.77 -9.93
C TYR A 39 6.14 -2.50 -11.21
N SER A 40 5.47 -3.62 -11.51
CA SER A 40 5.55 -4.24 -12.83
C SER A 40 4.87 -3.36 -13.89
N ARG A 41 5.43 -3.32 -15.09
CA ARG A 41 4.91 -2.53 -16.21
C ARG A 41 3.71 -3.17 -16.88
N GLN A 42 3.63 -4.50 -16.81
CA GLN A 42 2.52 -5.28 -17.34
C GLN A 42 1.27 -5.07 -16.48
N GLY A 43 0.12 -4.91 -17.14
CA GLY A 43 -1.20 -4.73 -16.52
C GLY A 43 -2.25 -5.65 -17.17
N PRO A 44 -3.55 -5.51 -16.80
CA PRO A 44 -4.16 -4.40 -16.05
C PRO A 44 -4.02 -4.49 -14.52
N VAL A 45 -3.52 -5.60 -13.99
CA VAL A 45 -3.13 -5.75 -12.57
C VAL A 45 -1.62 -5.71 -12.50
N HIS A 46 -1.09 -4.86 -11.62
CA HIS A 46 0.35 -4.66 -11.45
C HIS A 46 0.85 -5.37 -10.20
N PHE A 47 2.06 -5.92 -10.26
CA PHE A 47 2.79 -6.38 -9.09
C PHE A 47 3.52 -5.20 -8.48
N GLU A 48 3.27 -4.94 -7.20
CA GLU A 48 4.07 -4.03 -6.39
C GLU A 48 5.12 -4.84 -5.62
N LEU A 49 6.36 -4.39 -5.63
CA LEU A 49 7.41 -4.89 -4.74
C LEU A 49 7.82 -3.77 -3.80
N ILE A 50 7.78 -4.08 -2.50
CA ILE A 50 8.16 -3.18 -1.42
C ILE A 50 9.33 -3.81 -0.67
N GLU A 51 10.47 -3.13 -0.68
CA GLU A 51 11.58 -3.37 0.23
C GLU A 51 11.42 -2.47 1.45
N MET A 52 11.46 -3.07 2.64
CA MET A 52 11.30 -2.40 3.93
C MET A 52 12.58 -2.49 4.74
N VAL A 53 12.95 -1.40 5.41
CA VAL A 53 13.94 -1.46 6.50
C VAL A 53 13.28 -2.09 7.74
N PRO A 54 13.90 -3.11 8.38
CA PRO A 54 13.37 -3.70 9.63
C PRO A 54 13.22 -2.67 10.76
N GLY A 55 12.26 -2.85 11.68
CA GLY A 55 12.04 -1.92 12.79
C GLY A 55 11.21 -0.68 12.44
N CYS A 56 10.47 -0.70 11.32
CA CYS A 56 9.70 0.45 10.84
C CYS A 56 8.18 0.31 11.06
N ALA A 57 7.43 1.36 10.75
CA ALA A 57 5.96 1.42 10.93
C ALA A 57 5.14 0.35 10.18
N TYR A 58 5.75 -0.42 9.27
CA TYR A 58 5.09 -1.51 8.53
C TYR A 58 5.19 -2.88 9.23
N GLU A 59 5.86 -2.99 10.40
CA GLU A 59 5.88 -4.25 11.18
C GLU A 59 4.49 -4.81 11.53
N PRO A 60 3.50 -3.99 11.95
CA PRO A 60 2.14 -4.49 12.18
C PRO A 60 1.49 -5.09 10.94
N LEU A 61 1.78 -4.56 9.75
CA LEU A 61 1.33 -5.12 8.48
C LEU A 61 1.99 -6.48 8.23
N LEU A 62 3.31 -6.56 8.36
CA LEU A 62 4.08 -7.79 8.17
C LEU A 62 3.70 -8.91 9.14
N ALA A 63 3.27 -8.56 10.36
CA ALA A 63 2.75 -9.51 11.35
C ALA A 63 1.42 -10.14 10.91
N VAL A 64 0.65 -9.47 10.03
CA VAL A 64 -0.59 -10.00 9.46
C VAL A 64 -0.32 -10.73 8.15
N SER A 65 0.39 -10.10 7.21
CA SER A 65 0.70 -10.67 5.90
C SER A 65 1.93 -10.01 5.27
N ARG A 66 2.67 -10.77 4.47
CA ARG A 66 3.76 -10.25 3.63
C ARG A 66 3.30 -9.76 2.26
N ALA A 67 2.01 -9.92 1.96
CA ALA A 67 1.40 -9.52 0.70
C ALA A 67 0.02 -8.91 0.95
N HIS A 68 -0.37 -7.98 0.10
CA HIS A 68 -1.68 -7.33 0.12
C HIS A 68 -2.27 -7.25 -1.29
N LEU A 69 -3.56 -6.95 -1.36
CA LEU A 69 -4.27 -6.60 -2.59
C LEU A 69 -4.58 -5.10 -2.56
N GLY A 70 -3.96 -4.34 -3.47
CA GLY A 70 -4.29 -2.94 -3.69
C GLY A 70 -5.54 -2.77 -4.55
N VAL A 71 -6.46 -1.90 -4.13
CA VAL A 71 -7.67 -1.55 -4.88
C VAL A 71 -7.86 -0.04 -4.93
N TRP A 72 -8.25 0.47 -6.08
CA TRP A 72 -8.62 1.88 -6.25
C TRP A 72 -9.99 2.15 -5.63
N VAL A 73 -10.10 3.27 -4.92
CA VAL A 73 -11.36 3.76 -4.35
C VAL A 73 -11.49 5.29 -4.53
N ASP A 74 -12.72 5.77 -4.70
CA ASP A 74 -12.99 7.20 -4.86
C ASP A 74 -12.80 7.98 -3.54
N ASP A 75 -13.20 7.38 -2.40
CA ASP A 75 -13.07 7.98 -1.06
C ASP A 75 -12.56 6.93 -0.06
N VAL A 76 -11.26 6.96 0.21
CA VAL A 76 -10.61 6.07 1.18
C VAL A 76 -11.26 6.17 2.55
N GLY A 77 -11.60 7.38 2.99
CA GLY A 77 -12.19 7.58 4.31
C GLY A 77 -13.58 6.99 4.42
N ALA A 78 -14.40 7.04 3.37
CA ALA A 78 -15.74 6.44 3.39
C ALA A 78 -15.65 4.92 3.39
N GLU A 79 -14.75 4.35 2.58
CA GLU A 79 -14.55 2.91 2.48
C GLU A 79 -13.95 2.31 3.76
N VAL A 80 -12.99 2.99 4.39
CA VAL A 80 -12.46 2.58 5.71
C VAL A 80 -13.60 2.46 6.72
N GLU A 81 -14.43 3.49 6.88
CA GLU A 81 -15.53 3.48 7.86
C GLU A 81 -16.56 2.38 7.55
N ALA A 82 -16.89 2.19 6.26
CA ALA A 82 -17.80 1.14 5.84
C ALA A 82 -17.27 -0.27 6.14
N LEU A 83 -15.97 -0.50 5.94
CA LEU A 83 -15.32 -1.78 6.26
C LEU A 83 -15.20 -1.98 7.78
N LEU A 84 -14.84 -0.95 8.55
CA LEU A 84 -14.82 -1.00 10.02
C LEU A 84 -16.20 -1.38 10.58
N ALA A 85 -17.28 -0.79 10.05
CA ALA A 85 -18.66 -1.13 10.43
C ALA A 85 -19.04 -2.59 10.10
N GLN A 86 -18.34 -3.22 9.16
CA GLN A 86 -18.50 -4.63 8.79
C GLN A 86 -17.57 -5.58 9.57
N GLY A 87 -16.86 -5.07 10.57
CA GLY A 87 -15.96 -5.84 11.42
C GLY A 87 -14.56 -6.04 10.86
N TRP A 88 -14.15 -5.24 9.86
CA TRP A 88 -12.74 -5.17 9.47
C TRP A 88 -11.93 -4.43 10.52
N ARG A 89 -10.63 -4.69 10.55
CA ARG A 89 -9.66 -4.02 11.40
C ARG A 89 -8.69 -3.24 10.54
N LEU A 90 -8.55 -1.95 10.85
CA LEU A 90 -7.48 -1.11 10.31
C LEU A 90 -6.13 -1.55 10.90
N ILE A 91 -5.12 -1.70 10.03
CA ILE A 91 -3.75 -2.03 10.41
C ILE A 91 -2.92 -0.75 10.47
N LEU A 92 -2.92 0.02 9.38
CA LEU A 92 -2.25 1.31 9.26
C LEU A 92 -2.91 2.15 8.17
N ALA A 93 -2.74 3.47 8.24
CA ALA A 93 -3.28 4.42 7.28
C ALA A 93 -2.29 5.54 6.95
N GLY A 94 -2.50 6.26 5.85
CA GLY A 94 -1.72 7.45 5.50
C GLY A 94 -1.99 8.64 6.41
N ALA A 95 -3.12 8.65 7.13
CA ALA A 95 -3.44 9.67 8.12
C ALA A 95 -4.32 9.15 9.27
N SER A 96 -4.51 9.99 10.29
CA SER A 96 -5.41 9.72 11.41
C SER A 96 -6.89 9.74 10.98
N PRO A 97 -7.82 9.17 11.78
CA PRO A 97 -9.26 9.19 11.50
C PRO A 97 -9.84 10.61 11.33
N GLU A 98 -9.36 11.57 12.12
CA GLU A 98 -9.70 13.00 12.00
C GLU A 98 -9.35 13.59 10.62
N HIS A 99 -8.36 13.01 9.93
CA HIS A 99 -7.93 13.37 8.58
C HIS A 99 -8.37 12.32 7.55
N ARG A 100 -9.44 11.56 7.85
CA ARG A 100 -10.08 10.64 6.92
C ARG A 100 -9.12 9.59 6.35
N TYR A 101 -8.14 9.15 7.14
CA TYR A 101 -7.20 8.06 6.82
C TYR A 101 -6.23 8.33 5.65
N GLY A 102 -6.29 9.50 5.01
CA GLY A 102 -5.41 9.87 3.90
C GLY A 102 -5.74 9.13 2.61
N GLN A 103 -4.75 8.98 1.72
CA GLN A 103 -4.92 8.37 0.39
C GLN A 103 -4.63 6.87 0.34
N MET A 104 -4.34 6.25 1.49
CA MET A 104 -3.92 4.86 1.59
C MET A 104 -4.34 4.29 2.95
N ALA A 105 -4.95 3.11 2.98
CA ALA A 105 -5.25 2.42 4.23
C ALA A 105 -5.21 0.90 4.06
N TYR A 106 -4.62 0.18 5.02
CA TYR A 106 -4.53 -1.28 5.02
C TYR A 106 -5.49 -1.86 6.04
N LEU A 107 -6.38 -2.74 5.59
CA LEU A 107 -7.37 -3.39 6.43
C LEU A 107 -7.34 -4.90 6.25
N VAL A 108 -7.77 -5.61 7.29
CA VAL A 108 -7.94 -7.06 7.25
C VAL A 108 -9.22 -7.45 7.97
N ARG A 109 -9.81 -8.57 7.55
CA ARG A 109 -10.90 -9.23 8.27
C ARG A 109 -10.52 -10.67 8.54
N ASP A 110 -10.62 -11.07 9.81
CA ASP A 110 -10.26 -12.42 10.27
C ASP A 110 -8.88 -12.86 9.75
N ASN A 111 -8.79 -14.03 9.12
CA ASN A 111 -7.58 -14.57 8.48
C ASN A 111 -7.58 -14.36 6.96
N GLY A 112 -8.34 -13.37 6.47
CA GLY A 112 -8.40 -13.01 5.06
C GLY A 112 -7.14 -12.29 4.56
N PRO A 113 -7.07 -11.98 3.25
CA PRO A 113 -5.99 -11.17 2.72
C PRO A 113 -6.04 -9.75 3.30
N VAL A 114 -4.87 -9.11 3.40
CA VAL A 114 -4.82 -7.67 3.63
C VAL A 114 -5.26 -6.96 2.35
N VAL A 115 -6.16 -6.00 2.50
CA VAL A 115 -6.60 -5.11 1.42
C VAL A 115 -6.03 -3.72 1.69
N GLU A 116 -5.34 -3.18 0.71
CA GLU A 116 -4.92 -1.78 0.67
C GLU A 116 -5.94 -1.00 -0.18
N LEU A 117 -6.58 -0.02 0.44
CA LEU A 117 -7.39 0.97 -0.27
C LEU A 117 -6.47 2.08 -0.72
N VAL A 118 -6.47 2.39 -2.02
CA VAL A 118 -5.67 3.46 -2.62
C VAL A 118 -6.62 4.46 -3.27
N GLY A 119 -6.51 5.73 -2.88
CA GLY A 119 -7.38 6.77 -3.42
C GLY A 119 -7.11 7.03 -4.90
N GLU A 120 -8.17 7.13 -5.71
CA GLU A 120 -8.12 7.49 -7.14
C GLU A 120 -7.23 8.73 -7.44
N PRO A 121 -7.14 9.77 -6.60
CA PRO A 121 -6.20 10.87 -6.84
C PRO A 121 -4.72 10.47 -6.98
N LEU A 122 -4.30 9.31 -6.46
CA LEU A 122 -2.93 8.79 -6.62
C LEU A 122 -2.72 8.06 -7.95
N ARG A 123 -3.80 7.67 -8.64
CA ARG A 123 -3.73 6.84 -9.84
C ARG A 123 -2.90 7.46 -10.96
N PRO A 124 -3.05 8.76 -11.33
CA PRO A 124 -2.22 9.35 -12.39
C PRO A 124 -0.73 9.32 -12.08
N MET A 125 -0.36 9.50 -10.81
CA MET A 125 1.03 9.44 -10.36
C MET A 125 1.60 8.01 -10.50
N ILE A 126 0.84 7.00 -10.07
CA ILE A 126 1.25 5.59 -10.14
C ILE A 126 1.28 5.12 -11.60
N GLU A 127 0.28 5.46 -12.42
CA GLU A 127 0.27 5.14 -13.85
C GLU A 127 1.43 5.79 -14.60
N SER A 128 1.76 7.06 -14.29
CA SER A 128 2.94 7.73 -14.86
C SER A 128 4.24 7.05 -14.45
N TRP A 129 4.32 6.57 -13.21
CA TRP A 129 5.48 5.83 -12.73
C TRP A 129 5.62 4.50 -13.49
N ILE A 130 4.56 3.71 -13.56
CA ILE A 130 4.51 2.43 -14.28
C ILE A 130 4.85 2.63 -15.76
N GLY A 131 4.29 3.66 -16.39
CA GLY A 131 4.46 3.95 -17.81
C GLY A 131 5.90 4.31 -18.19
N GLY A 132 6.68 4.86 -17.27
CA GLY A 132 8.00 5.45 -17.57
C GLY A 132 7.88 6.60 -18.57
N VAL A 133 8.78 7.59 -18.48
CA VAL A 133 9.03 8.46 -19.64
C VAL A 133 9.99 7.68 -20.53
N ALA A 134 9.57 7.38 -21.77
CA ALA A 134 10.44 6.78 -22.78
C ALA A 134 11.65 7.67 -23.08
#